data_AF-A0ABD4T041-F1
#
_entry.id   AF-A0ABD4T041-F1
#
_cell.length_a   1.000
_cell.length_b   1.000
_cell.length_c   1.000
_cell.angle_alpha   90.00
_cell.angle_beta   90.00
_cell.angle_gamma   90.00
#
_symmetry.space_group_name_H-M   'P 1'
#
loop_
_entity.id
_entity.type
_entity.pdbx_description
1 polymer ?
#
loop_
_entity_poly.entity_id
_entity_poly.type
_entity_poly.pdbx_seq_one_letter_code
_entity_poly.pdbx_strand_id
1 'polypeptide(L)' 'MSRERLFLDTAFIQALLNPNDEYHPQAKQLFPRVRAASEVWLTEAILVEVGNALSRLNRNGAVQFIQQC' A
#
# COMPACT_ATOMS: atom_id res chain seq x y z
N MET A 1 18.75 1.60 7.22
CA MET A 1 17.63 0.65 7.09
C MET A 1 17.29 0.10 8.46
N SER A 2 16.02 0.08 8.81
CA SER A 2 15.45 -0.55 10.01
C SER A 2 15.58 -2.07 9.90
N ARG A 3 15.66 -2.78 11.04
CA ARG A 3 15.58 -4.27 11.07
C ARG A 3 14.14 -4.79 11.11
N GLU A 4 13.17 -3.89 10.95
CA GLU A 4 11.76 -4.24 10.94
C GLU A 4 11.38 -5.00 9.67
N ARG A 5 10.60 -6.06 9.87
CA ARG A 5 9.93 -6.81 8.81
C ARG A 5 8.44 -6.51 8.94
N LEU A 6 7.85 -6.01 7.87
CA LEU A 6 6.46 -5.56 7.88
C LEU A 6 5.64 -6.43 6.94
N PHE A 7 4.42 -6.73 7.34
CA PHE A 7 3.40 -7.28 6.47
C PHE A 7 2.38 -6.18 6.18
N LEU A 8 2.14 -5.88 4.90
CA LEU A 8 1.16 -4.88 4.51
C LEU A 8 -0.22 -5.49 4.39
N ASP A 9 -1.22 -4.72 4.78
CA ASP A 9 -2.63 -5.04 4.55
C ASP A 9 -3.21 -4.15 3.44
N THR A 10 -4.27 -4.64 2.80
CA THR A 10 -4.99 -3.93 1.75
C THR A 10 -5.48 -2.56 2.22
N ALA A 11 -5.94 -2.41 3.46
CA ALA A 11 -6.46 -1.14 3.97
C ALA A 11 -5.38 -0.05 4.02
N PHE A 12 -4.15 -0.40 4.43
CA PHE A 12 -3.03 0.54 4.43
C PHE A 12 -2.70 1.02 3.03
N ILE A 13 -2.65 0.10 2.06
CA ILE A 13 -2.33 0.41 0.66
C ILE A 13 -3.42 1.31 0.05
N GLN A 14 -4.69 1.01 0.30
CA GLN A 14 -5.80 1.83 -0.16
C GLN A 14 -5.75 3.25 0.44
N ALA A 15 -5.55 3.37 1.74
CA ALA A 15 -5.43 4.66 2.41
C ALA A 15 -4.23 5.45 1.88
N LEU A 16 -3.10 4.80 1.59
CA LEU A 16 -1.93 5.45 1.03
C LEU A 16 -2.17 5.99 -0.39
N LEU A 17 -2.92 5.27 -1.22
CA LEU A 17 -3.13 5.57 -2.64
C LEU A 17 -4.36 6.43 -2.94
N ASN A 18 -5.31 6.54 -2.00
CA ASN A 18 -6.53 7.35 -2.14
C ASN A 18 -6.44 8.62 -1.27
N PRO A 19 -6.23 9.81 -1.87
CA PRO A 19 -6.17 11.08 -1.11
C PRO A 19 -7.45 11.45 -0.37
N ASN A 20 -8.60 10.89 -0.76
CA ASN A 20 -9.89 11.13 -0.13
C ASN A 20 -10.18 10.14 1.01
N ASP A 21 -9.29 9.20 1.28
CA ASP A 21 -9.41 8.29 2.42
C ASP A 21 -9.16 9.02 3.74
N GLU A 22 -10.00 8.77 4.74
CA GLU A 22 -9.89 9.41 6.07
C GLU A 22 -8.55 9.09 6.76
N TYR A 23 -7.96 7.94 6.44
CA TYR A 23 -6.66 7.51 6.98
C TYR A 23 -5.48 7.87 6.09
N HIS A 24 -5.69 8.58 4.97
CA HIS A 24 -4.62 8.99 4.08
C HIS A 24 -3.47 9.75 4.79
N PRO A 25 -3.74 10.70 5.71
CA PRO A 25 -2.67 11.37 6.46
C PRO A 25 -1.85 10.40 7.31
N GLN A 26 -2.49 9.46 8.00
CA GLN A 26 -1.87 8.46 8.87
C GLN A 26 -1.03 7.48 8.03
N ALA A 27 -1.56 7.04 6.90
CA ALA A 27 -0.83 6.18 5.96
C ALA A 27 0.44 6.86 5.44
N LYS A 28 0.36 8.16 5.10
CA LYS A 28 1.54 8.96 4.72
C LYS A 28 2.57 9.09 5.84
N GLN A 29 2.14 9.26 7.08
CA GLN A 29 3.04 9.33 8.24
C GLN A 29 3.78 8.00 8.48
N LEU A 30 3.13 6.87 8.22
CA LEU A 30 3.72 5.54 8.37
C LEU A 30 4.58 5.11 7.18
N PHE A 31 4.38 5.70 6.00
CA PHE A 31 5.08 5.31 4.78
C PHE A 31 6.62 5.36 4.86
N PRO A 32 7.27 6.35 5.52
CA PRO A 32 8.72 6.32 5.73
C PRO A 32 9.22 5.08 6.48
N ARG A 33 8.45 4.57 7.44
CA ARG A 33 8.77 3.33 8.17
C ARG A 33 8.73 2.12 7.23
N VAL A 34 7.72 2.06 6.35
CA VAL A 34 7.62 1.01 5.32
C VAL A 34 8.82 1.06 4.36
N ARG A 35 9.19 2.26 3.91
CA ARG A 35 10.36 2.47 3.03
C ARG A 35 11.69 2.13 3.68
N ALA A 36 11.79 2.25 5.00
CA ALA A 36 13.00 1.97 5.76
C ALA A 36 13.12 0.52 6.25
N ALA A 37 12.04 -0.27 6.18
CA ALA A 37 11.99 -1.66 6.63
C ALA A 37 13.02 -2.53 5.89
N SER A 38 13.54 -3.57 6.56
CA SER A 38 14.44 -4.53 5.94
C SER A 38 13.70 -5.44 4.97
N GLU A 39 12.44 -5.76 5.30
CA GLU A 39 11.58 -6.58 4.45
C GLU A 39 10.13 -6.08 4.53
N VAL A 40 9.44 -6.13 3.40
CA VAL A 40 8.02 -5.82 3.29
C VAL A 40 7.36 -6.97 2.54
N TRP A 41 6.42 -7.63 3.20
CA TRP A 41 5.71 -8.79 2.68
C TRP A 41 4.24 -8.46 2.44
N LEU A 42 3.66 -9.14 1.47
CA LEU A 42 2.25 -9.11 1.13
C LEU A 42 1.88 -10.46 0.51
N THR A 43 0.58 -10.71 0.33
CA THR A 43 0.09 -11.92 -0.35
C THR A 43 -0.47 -11.58 -1.73
N GLU A 44 -0.63 -12.58 -2.57
CA GLU A 44 -1.34 -12.43 -3.85
C GLU A 44 -2.79 -11.94 -3.65
N ALA A 45 -3.46 -12.38 -2.57
CA ALA A 45 -4.81 -11.92 -2.24
C ALA A 45 -4.86 -10.41 -2.02
N ILE A 46 -3.88 -9.85 -1.31
CA ILE A 46 -3.75 -8.40 -1.11
C ILE A 46 -3.58 -7.66 -2.45
N LEU A 47 -2.77 -8.19 -3.37
CA LEU A 47 -2.62 -7.59 -4.70
C LEU A 47 -3.94 -7.57 -5.48
N VAL A 48 -4.72 -8.67 -5.41
CA VAL A 48 -6.03 -8.78 -6.05
C VAL A 48 -7.03 -7.79 -5.45
N GLU A 49 -7.06 -7.65 -4.12
CA GLU A 49 -7.94 -6.70 -3.43
C GLU A 49 -7.59 -5.25 -3.75
N VAL A 50 -6.30 -4.89 -3.74
CA VAL A 50 -5.81 -3.55 -4.11
C VAL A 50 -6.17 -3.25 -5.56
N GLY A 51 -5.92 -4.19 -6.47
CA GLY A 51 -6.30 -4.07 -7.88
C GLY A 51 -7.79 -3.83 -8.05
N ASN A 52 -8.63 -4.64 -7.40
CA ASN A 52 -10.08 -4.51 -7.48
C ASN A 52 -10.58 -3.18 -6.88
N ALA A 53 -10.12 -2.81 -5.69
CA ALA A 53 -10.54 -1.59 -5.01
C ALA A 53 -10.16 -0.33 -5.80
N LEU A 54 -8.92 -0.26 -6.28
CA LEU A 54 -8.41 0.93 -6.97
C LEU A 54 -8.76 0.96 -8.45
N SER A 55 -9.14 -0.16 -9.08
CA SER A 55 -9.58 -0.15 -10.49
C SER A 55 -10.73 0.82 -10.77
N ARG A 56 -11.55 1.13 -9.75
CA ARG A 56 -12.68 2.07 -9.82
C ARG A 56 -12.31 3.51 -9.47
N LEU A 57 -11.25 3.72 -8.69
CA LEU A 57 -10.86 5.02 -8.14
C LEU A 57 -9.63 5.61 -8.84
N ASN A 58 -8.60 4.80 -9.05
CA ASN A 58 -7.34 5.17 -9.66
C ASN A 58 -6.66 3.94 -10.29
N ARG A 59 -7.19 3.52 -11.45
CA ARG A 59 -6.70 2.34 -12.19
C ARG A 59 -5.20 2.41 -12.48
N ASN A 60 -4.68 3.58 -12.85
CA ASN A 60 -3.26 3.75 -13.15
C ASN A 60 -2.38 3.61 -11.89
N GLY A 61 -2.81 4.17 -10.76
CA GLY A 61 -2.14 3.99 -9.48
C GLY A 61 -2.11 2.53 -9.03
N ALA A 62 -3.21 1.80 -9.25
CA ALA A 62 -3.28 0.36 -8.96
C ALA A 62 -2.24 -0.44 -9.77
N VAL A 63 -2.17 -0.19 -11.08
CA VAL A 63 -1.20 -0.85 -11.96
C VAL A 63 0.24 -0.55 -11.55
N GLN A 64 0.55 0.73 -11.29
CA GLN A 64 1.89 1.13 -10.87
C GLN A 64 2.31 0.47 -9.55
N PHE A 65 1.39 0.38 -8.58
CA PHE A 65 1.67 -0.30 -7.31
C PHE A 65 2.00 -1.78 -7.51
N ILE A 66 1.15 -2.50 -8.26
CA ILE A 66 1.34 -3.94 -8.50
C ILE A 66 2.67 -4.20 -9.23
N GLN A 67 3.06 -3.36 -10.17
CA GLN A 67 4.32 -3.51 -10.92
C GLN A 67 5.58 -3.21 -10.09
N GLN A 68 5.44 -2.56 -8.94
CA GLN A 68 6.55 -2.21 -8.04
C GLN A 68 6.70 -3.17 -6.86
N CYS A 69 5.78 -4.15 -6.74
CA CYS A 69 5.87 -5.25 -5.78
C CYS A 69 6.82 -6.34 -6.30
#